data_AF-A0A9W8CLB0-F1
#
_entry.id   AF-A0A9W8CLB0-F1
#
_cell.length_a   1.000
_cell.length_b   1.000
_cell.length_c   1.000
_cell.angle_alpha   90.00
_cell.angle_beta   90.00
_cell.angle_gamma   90.00
#
_symmetry.space_group_name_H-M   'P 1'
#
loop_
_entity.id
_entity.type
_entity.pdbx_description
1 polymer ?
#
loop_
_entity_poly.entity_id
_entity_poly.type
_entity_poly.pdbx_seq_one_letter_code
_entity_poly.pdbx_strand_id
1 'polypeptide(L)'
;MHLAQAVGDLGKVYTAERNKITADHAQQIVNQFRRAVLAPSISFHLGTLSEIVHEITIAIDPQLKGVLGDISAAQFGLGDPERALAQWRMGGNMIAPLFDGIVLDMPMPWTQLPHLFSFLKTDRYVVCYLPNMSQVMDLARSCRQWPLIVEDVVEVDWREWEVRPAVVRNPDASSAEASSECNDAMVCRPTHTPIGHTAFLVKLRKCAAHAREQE
;
A
#
# COMPACT_ATOMS: atom_id res chain seq x y z
N MET A 1 7.71 -4.91 6.74
CA MET A 1 9.07 -5.34 6.34
C MET A 1 9.35 -5.18 4.86
N HIS A 2 8.49 -5.67 3.96
CA HIS A 2 8.74 -5.61 2.52
C HIS A 2 8.94 -4.19 1.97
N LEU A 3 8.14 -3.21 2.39
CA LEU A 3 8.33 -1.82 1.96
C LEU A 3 9.71 -1.28 2.35
N ALA A 4 10.15 -1.52 3.58
CA ALA A 4 11.47 -1.10 4.05
C ALA A 4 12.62 -1.73 3.25
N GLN A 5 12.46 -2.97 2.81
CA GLN A 5 13.42 -3.61 1.90
C GLN A 5 13.38 -3.01 0.50
N ALA A 6 12.19 -2.68 0.00
CA ALA A 6 12.00 -2.14 -1.34
C ALA A 6 12.53 -0.71 -1.49
N VAL A 7 12.41 0.12 -0.46
CA VAL A 7 12.90 1.51 -0.50
C VAL A 7 14.44 1.59 -0.38
N GLY A 8 15.10 0.53 0.06
CA GLY A 8 16.55 0.42 0.16
C GLY A 8 17.18 1.37 1.20
N ASP A 9 18.50 1.51 1.15
CA ASP A 9 19.28 2.21 2.18
C ASP A 9 19.07 3.73 2.22
N LEU A 10 18.67 4.32 1.09
CA LEU A 10 18.38 5.76 0.96
C LEU A 10 16.91 6.09 1.22
N GLY A 11 16.06 5.06 1.27
CA GLY A 11 14.64 5.20 1.41
C GLY A 11 14.18 5.16 2.86
N LYS A 12 12.99 5.70 3.10
CA LYS A 12 12.39 5.72 4.43
C LYS A 12 10.91 5.41 4.38
N VAL A 13 10.47 4.54 5.28
CA VAL A 13 9.06 4.18 5.45
C VAL A 13 8.54 4.85 6.70
N TYR A 14 7.49 5.63 6.55
CA TYR A 14 6.74 6.21 7.66
C TYR A 14 5.47 5.37 7.83
N THR A 15 5.31 4.75 9.00
CA THR A 15 4.16 3.91 9.32
C THR A 15 3.36 4.51 10.45
N ALA A 16 2.04 4.47 10.31
CA ALA A 16 1.08 5.04 11.24
C ALA A 16 0.17 3.95 11.79
N GLU A 17 0.02 3.89 13.10
CA GLU A 17 -0.93 2.99 13.77
C GLU A 17 -1.69 3.78 14.84
N ARG A 18 -2.99 3.53 14.98
CA ARG A 18 -3.83 4.20 15.99
C ARG A 18 -3.78 3.47 17.33
N ASN A 19 -3.63 2.15 17.30
CA ASN A 19 -3.60 1.34 18.50
C ASN A 19 -2.18 1.21 19.04
N LYS A 20 -1.94 1.76 20.24
CA LYS A 20 -0.64 1.71 20.90
C LYS A 20 -0.08 0.29 21.06
N ILE A 21 -0.93 -0.68 21.45
CA ILE A 21 -0.49 -2.06 21.67
C ILE A 21 0.01 -2.67 20.37
N THR A 22 -0.74 -2.49 19.28
CA THR A 22 -0.35 -2.97 17.95
C THR A 22 0.93 -2.28 17.47
N ALA A 23 1.05 -0.96 17.69
CA ALA A 23 2.22 -0.18 17.32
C ALA A 23 3.49 -0.65 18.05
N ASP A 24 3.41 -0.82 19.37
CA ASP A 24 4.52 -1.29 20.20
C ASP A 24 4.95 -2.71 19.79
N HIS A 25 3.98 -3.59 19.51
CA HIS A 25 4.24 -4.94 19.04
C HIS A 25 4.92 -4.95 17.65
N ALA A 26 4.44 -4.13 16.71
CA ALA A 26 5.05 -4.00 15.39
C ALA A 26 6.49 -3.47 15.48
N GLN A 27 6.73 -2.47 16.32
CA GLN A 27 8.07 -1.94 16.58
C GLN A 27 9.00 -3.02 17.16
N GLN A 28 8.50 -3.84 18.10
CA GLN A 28 9.25 -4.94 18.68
C GLN A 28 9.64 -5.98 17.61
N ILE A 29 8.72 -6.36 16.73
CA ILE A 29 8.99 -7.28 15.62
C ILE A 29 10.11 -6.73 14.72
N VAL A 30 10.07 -5.45 14.36
CA VAL A 30 11.09 -4.82 13.53
C VAL A 30 12.45 -4.80 14.22
N ASN A 31 12.50 -4.51 15.51
CA ASN A 31 13.75 -4.49 16.28
C ASN A 31 14.37 -5.89 16.42
N GLN A 32 13.54 -6.92 16.51
CA GLN A 32 14.01 -8.31 16.61
C GLN A 32 14.40 -8.90 15.25
N PHE A 33 13.83 -8.40 14.16
CA PHE A 33 14.10 -8.94 12.83
C PHE A 33 15.55 -8.72 12.40
N ARG A 34 16.26 -9.82 12.13
CA ARG A 34 17.63 -9.84 11.60
C ARG A 34 18.54 -8.80 12.27
N ARG A 35 18.53 -8.72 13.60
CA ARG A 35 19.33 -7.75 14.40
C ARG A 35 19.01 -6.29 14.06
N ALA A 36 17.72 -5.95 13.95
CA ALA A 36 17.22 -4.60 13.70
C ALA A 36 17.73 -3.94 12.40
N VAL A 37 18.13 -4.73 11.39
CA VAL A 37 18.67 -4.18 10.13
C VAL A 37 17.73 -3.20 9.44
N LEU A 38 16.40 -3.40 9.57
CA LEU A 38 15.40 -2.51 8.97
C LEU A 38 14.94 -1.38 9.90
N ALA A 39 15.31 -1.39 11.19
CA ALA A 39 14.84 -0.39 12.14
C ALA A 39 15.20 1.06 11.74
N PRO A 40 16.41 1.36 11.19
CA PRO A 40 16.74 2.73 10.77
C PRO A 40 15.88 3.25 9.60
N SER A 41 15.39 2.34 8.76
CA SER A 41 14.60 2.67 7.56
C SER A 41 13.10 2.90 7.86
N ILE A 42 12.63 2.60 9.08
CA ILE A 42 11.21 2.67 9.45
C ILE A 42 11.03 3.66 10.59
N SER A 43 10.12 4.62 10.42
CA SER A 43 9.67 5.52 11.48
C SER A 43 8.23 5.19 11.85
N PHE A 44 8.03 4.86 13.13
CA PHE A 44 6.74 4.51 13.70
C PHE A 44 6.09 5.73 14.32
N HIS A 45 4.82 5.93 14.00
CA HIS A 45 4.01 7.02 14.52
C HIS A 45 2.69 6.51 15.09
N LEU A 46 2.31 7.03 16.25
CA LEU A 46 1.07 6.69 16.95
C LEU A 46 0.07 7.83 16.77
N GLY A 47 -1.11 7.53 16.21
CA GLY A 47 -2.17 8.53 16.07
C GLY A 47 -2.85 8.52 14.70
N THR A 48 -3.50 9.64 14.38
CA THR A 48 -4.19 9.83 13.10
C THR A 48 -3.22 10.28 12.01
N LEU A 49 -3.53 9.99 10.75
CA LEU A 49 -2.65 10.38 9.64
C LEU A 49 -2.46 11.90 9.56
N SER A 50 -3.48 12.69 9.91
CA SER A 50 -3.37 14.16 9.96
C SER A 50 -2.31 14.65 10.95
N GLU A 51 -2.24 14.05 12.14
CA GLU A 51 -1.25 14.41 13.17
C GLU A 51 0.15 13.99 12.72
N ILE A 52 0.24 12.76 12.22
CA ILE A 52 1.50 12.12 11.83
C ILE A 52 2.14 12.85 10.65
N VAL A 53 1.34 13.24 9.65
CA VAL A 53 1.84 13.98 8.50
C VAL A 53 2.40 15.35 8.91
N HIS A 54 1.76 16.01 9.88
CA HIS A 54 2.27 17.26 10.44
C HIS A 54 3.61 17.05 11.16
N GLU A 55 3.72 16.02 11.99
CA GLU A 55 4.98 15.65 12.65
C GLU A 55 6.10 15.35 11.64
N ILE A 56 5.81 14.56 10.61
CA ILE A 56 6.78 14.18 9.58
C ILE A 56 7.25 15.41 8.81
N THR A 57 6.33 16.31 8.47
CA THR A 57 6.67 17.53 7.74
C THR A 57 7.61 18.41 8.55
N ILE A 58 7.35 18.61 9.84
CA ILE A 58 8.22 19.36 10.74
C ILE A 58 9.57 18.67 10.93
N ALA A 59 9.58 17.34 10.99
CA ALA A 59 10.82 16.58 11.14
C ALA A 59 11.73 16.67 9.89
N ILE A 60 11.13 16.76 8.69
CA ILE A 60 11.88 16.88 7.43
C ILE A 60 12.34 18.32 7.19
N ASP A 61 11.47 19.31 7.43
CA ASP A 61 11.81 20.72 7.32
C ASP A 61 11.42 21.48 8.60
N PRO A 62 12.37 21.64 9.54
CA PRO A 62 12.13 22.37 10.77
C PRO A 62 11.76 23.84 10.57
N GLN A 63 12.10 24.43 9.41
CA GLN A 63 11.75 25.83 9.11
C GLN A 63 10.24 25.99 8.87
N LEU A 64 9.57 24.92 8.44
CA LEU A 64 8.11 24.90 8.31
C LEU A 64 7.40 24.89 9.65
N LYS A 65 8.09 24.68 10.79
CA LYS A 65 7.48 24.69 12.13
C LYS A 65 6.80 26.02 12.46
N GLY A 66 7.29 27.16 11.98
CA GLY A 66 6.63 28.46 12.17
C GLY A 66 5.42 28.66 11.25
N VAL A 67 5.45 28.09 10.05
CA VAL A 67 4.34 28.15 9.07
C VAL A 67 3.23 27.17 9.45
N LEU A 68 3.59 26.02 10.02
CA LEU A 68 2.68 24.95 10.45
C LEU A 68 2.21 25.13 11.91
N GLY A 69 3.05 25.69 12.79
CA GLY A 69 2.78 25.78 14.24
C GLY A 69 1.70 26.77 14.64
N ASP A 70 1.46 27.81 13.84
CA ASP A 70 0.34 28.76 14.03
C ASP A 70 -0.98 28.24 13.42
N ILE A 71 -0.91 27.10 12.73
CA ILE A 71 -2.00 26.58 11.91
C ILE A 71 -2.27 25.15 12.37
N SER A 72 -3.15 25.00 13.36
CA SER A 72 -3.69 23.68 13.73
C SER A 72 -4.14 22.91 12.48
N ALA A 73 -4.13 21.58 12.50
CA ALA A 73 -4.66 20.76 11.39
C ALA A 73 -6.08 21.21 10.95
N ALA A 74 -6.85 21.86 11.83
CA ALA A 74 -8.12 22.50 11.53
C ALA A 74 -7.99 23.83 10.71
N GLN A 75 -6.98 24.65 10.95
CA GLN A 75 -6.75 25.92 10.21
C GLN A 75 -6.06 25.70 8.85
N PHE A 76 -5.35 24.59 8.65
CA PHE A 76 -4.67 24.28 7.37
C PHE A 76 -5.67 23.90 6.26
N GLY A 77 -6.97 23.88 6.57
CA GLY A 77 -7.97 23.28 5.69
C GLY A 77 -7.72 21.79 5.47
N LEU A 78 -6.82 21.15 6.23
CA LEU A 78 -6.68 19.69 6.20
C LEU A 78 -8.02 19.07 6.59
N GLY A 79 -8.77 19.65 7.53
CA GLY A 79 -10.18 19.27 7.82
C GLY A 79 -11.25 19.86 6.89
N ASP A 80 -10.91 20.79 6.00
CA ASP A 80 -11.84 21.41 5.04
C ASP A 80 -11.45 21.05 3.59
N PRO A 81 -12.00 19.94 3.06
CA PRO A 81 -11.63 19.41 1.75
C PRO A 81 -11.77 20.44 0.61
N GLU A 82 -12.74 21.36 0.69
CA GLU A 82 -12.97 22.39 -0.33
C GLU A 82 -11.83 23.42 -0.40
N ARG A 83 -11.28 23.80 0.76
CA ARG A 83 -10.14 24.74 0.82
C ARG A 83 -8.85 24.11 0.28
N ALA A 84 -8.56 22.87 0.66
CA ALA A 84 -7.40 22.14 0.14
C ALA A 84 -7.47 22.00 -1.39
N LEU A 85 -8.67 21.71 -1.91
CA LEU A 85 -8.91 21.62 -3.35
C LEU A 85 -8.80 22.98 -4.05
N ALA A 86 -9.36 24.05 -3.48
CA ALA A 86 -9.28 25.40 -4.02
C ALA A 86 -7.82 25.90 -4.10
N GLN A 87 -7.02 25.65 -3.07
CA GLN A 87 -5.60 26.04 -3.05
C GLN A 87 -4.78 25.26 -4.09
N TRP A 88 -5.00 23.94 -4.19
CA TRP A 88 -4.38 23.14 -5.24
C TRP A 88 -4.77 23.62 -6.64
N ARG A 89 -6.06 23.95 -6.87
CA ARG A 89 -6.55 24.53 -8.14
C ARG A 89 -5.89 25.85 -8.50
N MET A 90 -5.45 26.62 -7.50
CA MET A 90 -4.74 27.89 -7.68
C MET A 90 -3.23 27.70 -7.89
N GLY A 91 -2.74 26.45 -8.00
CA GLY A 91 -1.34 26.14 -8.27
C GLY A 91 -0.41 26.28 -7.06
N GLY A 92 -0.95 26.54 -5.87
CA GLY A 92 -0.17 26.66 -4.64
C GLY A 92 0.00 25.30 -3.95
N ASN A 93 1.18 24.69 -4.04
CA ASN A 93 1.55 23.65 -3.08
C ASN A 93 2.16 24.35 -1.86
N MET A 94 1.43 24.41 -0.73
CA MET A 94 1.92 25.09 0.48
C MET A 94 3.11 24.37 1.14
N ILE A 95 3.30 23.09 0.81
CA ILE A 95 4.37 22.23 1.34
C ILE A 95 4.98 21.47 0.15
N ALA A 96 6.31 21.29 0.14
CA ALA A 96 6.95 20.47 -0.88
C ALA A 96 6.47 19.00 -0.76
N PRO A 97 6.08 18.33 -1.87
CA PRO A 97 5.62 16.96 -1.79
C PRO A 97 6.77 16.03 -1.34
N LEU A 98 6.50 15.22 -0.32
CA LEU A 98 7.49 14.45 0.43
C LEU A 98 7.54 12.98 0.01
N PHE A 99 6.39 12.40 -0.35
CA PHE A 99 6.26 10.96 -0.52
C PHE A 99 6.25 10.54 -2.00
N ASP A 100 6.99 9.47 -2.31
CA ASP A 100 6.98 8.81 -3.62
C ASP A 100 5.88 7.75 -3.76
N GLY A 101 5.25 7.35 -2.64
CA GLY A 101 4.16 6.40 -2.63
C GLY A 101 3.48 6.34 -1.26
N ILE A 102 2.20 5.99 -1.26
CA ILE A 102 1.40 5.85 -0.04
C ILE A 102 0.64 4.52 -0.11
N VAL A 103 0.57 3.81 1.00
CA VAL A 103 -0.20 2.57 1.13
C VAL A 103 -1.22 2.76 2.25
N LEU A 104 -2.48 2.44 1.96
CA LEU A 104 -3.60 2.57 2.90
C LEU A 104 -4.27 1.21 3.11
N ASP A 105 -4.07 0.65 4.30
CA ASP A 105 -4.78 -0.54 4.77
C ASP A 105 -5.68 -0.14 5.95
N MET A 106 -6.89 0.30 5.62
CA MET A 106 -7.84 0.82 6.60
C MET A 106 -9.28 0.75 6.04
N PRO A 107 -10.31 0.77 6.88
CA PRO A 107 -11.69 0.55 6.41
C PRO A 107 -12.25 1.67 5.54
N MET A 108 -11.76 2.91 5.69
CA MET A 108 -12.29 4.11 5.00
C MET A 108 -11.17 5.00 4.46
N PRO A 109 -10.37 4.54 3.47
CA PRO A 109 -9.21 5.28 2.97
C PRO A 109 -9.58 6.62 2.30
N TRP A 110 -10.78 6.72 1.72
CA TRP A 110 -11.27 7.95 1.09
C TRP A 110 -11.35 9.15 2.05
N THR A 111 -11.52 8.90 3.35
CA THR A 111 -11.52 9.97 4.37
C THR A 111 -10.14 10.59 4.56
N GLN A 112 -9.08 9.89 4.16
CA GLN A 112 -7.70 10.31 4.38
C GLN A 112 -7.05 10.90 3.13
N LEU A 113 -7.60 10.62 1.95
CA LEU A 113 -7.12 11.20 0.69
C LEU A 113 -6.94 12.73 0.74
N PRO A 114 -7.87 13.54 1.31
CA PRO A 114 -7.74 15.00 1.37
C PRO A 114 -6.50 15.45 2.16
N HIS A 115 -6.12 14.67 3.19
CA HIS A 115 -4.98 14.99 4.05
C HIS A 115 -3.64 14.57 3.44
N LEU A 116 -3.65 13.61 2.50
CA LEU A 116 -2.45 12.95 2.02
C LEU A 116 -2.02 13.41 0.64
N PHE A 117 -2.96 13.79 -0.23
CA PHE A 117 -2.65 14.06 -1.63
C PHE A 117 -1.67 15.23 -1.82
N SER A 118 -1.66 16.22 -0.91
CA SER A 118 -0.73 17.36 -0.95
C SER A 118 0.72 16.94 -0.73
N PHE A 119 0.95 15.88 0.07
CA PHE A 119 2.26 15.34 0.40
C PHE A 119 2.77 14.31 -0.60
N LEU A 120 1.90 13.75 -1.44
CA LEU A 120 2.27 12.87 -2.53
C LEU A 120 2.88 13.66 -3.68
N LYS A 121 4.02 13.22 -4.23
CA LYS A 121 4.59 13.83 -5.44
C LYS A 121 3.67 13.62 -6.64
N THR A 122 3.74 14.53 -7.59
CA THR A 122 3.02 14.41 -8.86
C THR A 122 3.42 13.12 -9.57
N ASP A 123 2.46 12.47 -10.24
CA ASP A 123 2.65 11.21 -10.97
C ASP A 123 3.11 10.03 -10.09
N ARG A 124 2.79 10.10 -8.79
CA ARG A 124 3.01 9.02 -7.84
C ARG A 124 1.72 8.37 -7.38
N TYR A 125 1.88 7.23 -6.71
CA TYR A 125 0.79 6.30 -6.47
C TYR A 125 0.33 6.26 -5.01
N VAL A 126 -0.98 6.09 -4.83
CA VAL A 126 -1.59 5.59 -3.60
C VAL A 126 -2.12 4.20 -3.88
N VAL A 127 -1.83 3.24 -3.02
CA VAL A 127 -2.40 1.88 -3.11
C VAL A 127 -3.29 1.64 -1.90
N CYS A 128 -4.55 1.28 -2.13
CA CYS A 128 -5.50 0.96 -1.07
C CYS A 128 -5.78 -0.55 -1.06
N TYR A 129 -5.71 -1.17 0.12
CA TYR A 129 -6.10 -2.56 0.36
C TYR A 129 -7.54 -2.60 0.86
N LEU A 130 -8.48 -3.12 0.05
CA LEU A 130 -9.92 -3.03 0.33
C LEU A 130 -10.61 -4.41 0.24
N PRO A 131 -11.16 -4.95 1.35
CA PRO A 131 -11.72 -6.29 1.35
C PRO A 131 -13.07 -6.46 0.66
N ASN A 132 -13.75 -5.37 0.27
CA ASN A 132 -15.08 -5.45 -0.34
C ASN A 132 -15.24 -4.50 -1.53
N MET A 133 -15.98 -4.95 -2.55
CA MET A 133 -16.26 -4.14 -3.75
C MET A 133 -16.99 -2.83 -3.43
N SER A 134 -17.89 -2.80 -2.44
CA SER A 134 -18.55 -1.56 -2.02
C SER A 134 -17.55 -0.48 -1.58
N GLN A 135 -16.47 -0.87 -0.89
CA GLN A 135 -15.42 0.06 -0.48
C GLN A 135 -14.62 0.57 -1.68
N VAL A 136 -14.40 -0.29 -2.69
CA VAL A 136 -13.76 0.12 -3.96
C VAL A 136 -14.63 1.16 -4.67
N MET A 137 -15.94 0.94 -4.73
CA MET A 137 -16.90 1.88 -5.34
C MET A 137 -16.94 3.22 -4.60
N ASP A 138 -16.93 3.20 -3.27
CA ASP A 138 -16.91 4.42 -2.46
C ASP A 138 -15.59 5.19 -2.66
N LEU A 139 -14.45 4.49 -2.68
CA LEU A 139 -13.16 5.08 -3.00
C LEU A 139 -13.16 5.72 -4.39
N ALA A 140 -13.63 5.02 -5.42
CA ALA A 140 -13.67 5.52 -6.79
C ALA A 140 -14.57 6.75 -6.93
N ARG A 141 -15.72 6.79 -6.25
CA ARG A 141 -16.59 7.97 -6.21
C ARG A 141 -15.90 9.16 -5.53
N SER A 142 -15.27 8.94 -4.39
CA SER A 142 -14.57 10.00 -3.65
C SER A 142 -13.37 10.54 -4.42
N CYS A 143 -12.64 9.69 -5.15
CA CYS A 143 -11.46 10.11 -5.93
C CYS A 143 -11.78 11.17 -6.99
N ARG A 144 -13.01 11.19 -7.54
CA ARG A 144 -13.44 12.19 -8.54
C ARG A 144 -13.35 13.64 -8.06
N GLN A 145 -13.31 13.88 -6.75
CA GLN A 145 -13.20 15.21 -6.16
C GLN A 145 -11.75 15.67 -6.02
N TRP A 146 -10.79 14.76 -6.21
CA TRP A 146 -9.37 14.95 -5.94
C TRP A 146 -8.56 14.85 -7.23
N PRO A 147 -7.32 15.36 -7.26
CA PRO A 147 -6.41 15.17 -8.39
C PRO A 147 -5.83 13.75 -8.42
N LEU A 148 -6.69 12.75 -8.25
CA LEU A 148 -6.38 11.33 -8.20
C LEU A 148 -7.24 10.61 -9.23
N ILE A 149 -6.62 9.79 -10.06
CA ILE A 149 -7.33 8.87 -10.94
C ILE A 149 -7.23 7.46 -10.39
N VAL A 150 -8.29 6.67 -10.55
CA VAL A 150 -8.22 5.22 -10.34
C VAL A 150 -7.57 4.63 -11.58
N GLU A 151 -6.37 4.09 -11.44
CA GLU A 151 -5.62 3.52 -12.56
C GLU A 151 -5.93 2.03 -12.71
N ASP A 152 -5.81 1.27 -11.62
CA ASP A 152 -6.02 -0.17 -11.63
C ASP A 152 -6.84 -0.60 -10.41
N VAL A 153 -7.69 -1.62 -10.59
CA VAL A 153 -8.33 -2.38 -9.50
C VAL A 153 -8.00 -3.85 -9.75
N VAL A 154 -7.17 -4.44 -8.90
CA VAL A 154 -6.63 -5.78 -9.11
C VAL A 154 -6.90 -6.66 -7.90
N GLU A 155 -7.31 -7.91 -8.16
CA GLU A 155 -7.35 -8.97 -7.16
C GLU A 155 -6.24 -9.98 -7.48
N VAL A 156 -5.51 -10.43 -6.47
CA VAL A 156 -4.37 -11.36 -6.65
C VAL A 156 -4.66 -12.67 -5.95
N ASP A 157 -4.81 -13.72 -6.74
CA ASP A 157 -5.00 -15.08 -6.25
C ASP A 157 -3.68 -15.86 -6.20
N TRP A 158 -3.53 -16.66 -5.15
CA TRP A 158 -2.40 -17.58 -4.99
C TRP A 158 -2.93 -19.00 -4.86
N ARG A 159 -2.37 -19.92 -5.66
CA ARG A 159 -2.70 -21.34 -5.59
C ARG A 159 -1.44 -22.16 -5.43
N GLU A 160 -1.38 -22.94 -4.35
CA GLU A 160 -0.29 -23.88 -4.13
C GLU A 160 -0.50 -25.14 -4.98
N TRP A 161 0.59 -25.63 -5.57
CA TRP A 161 0.60 -26.84 -6.36
C TRP A 161 1.49 -27.87 -5.69
N GLU A 162 0.99 -29.09 -5.66
CA GLU A 162 1.69 -30.24 -5.13
C GLU A 162 2.27 -31.05 -6.28
N VAL A 163 3.57 -31.33 -6.18
CA VAL A 163 4.32 -32.16 -7.11
C VAL A 163 4.68 -33.47 -6.41
N ARG A 164 4.27 -34.62 -6.97
CA ARG A 164 4.55 -35.95 -6.40
C ARG A 164 4.83 -36.99 -7.49
N PRO A 165 5.59 -38.05 -7.19
CA PRO A 165 5.68 -39.21 -8.06
C PRO A 165 4.31 -39.85 -8.28
N ALA A 166 4.03 -40.25 -9.52
CA ALA A 166 2.81 -40.88 -9.97
C ALA A 166 3.03 -42.39 -10.12
N VAL A 167 2.14 -43.19 -9.53
CA VAL A 167 2.15 -44.64 -9.67
C VAL A 167 1.35 -45.03 -10.92
N VAL A 168 2.06 -45.42 -11.98
CA VAL A 168 1.43 -45.96 -13.18
C VAL A 168 0.95 -47.39 -12.88
N ARG A 169 -0.37 -47.59 -12.76
CA ARG A 169 -0.96 -48.87 -12.36
C ARG A 169 -1.00 -49.93 -13.47
N ASN A 170 -0.74 -49.55 -14.72
CA ASN A 170 -0.73 -50.49 -15.84
C ASN A 170 0.40 -50.10 -16.82
N PRO A 171 1.65 -50.52 -16.59
CA PRO A 171 2.70 -50.39 -17.59
C PRO A 171 2.35 -51.36 -18.74
N ASP A 172 2.32 -50.89 -19.99
CA ASP A 172 2.02 -51.75 -21.13
C ASP A 172 3.00 -52.95 -21.16
N ALA A 173 2.45 -54.16 -21.25
CA ALA A 173 3.20 -55.42 -21.12
C ALA A 173 4.19 -55.72 -22.26
N SER A 174 4.38 -54.79 -23.21
CA SER A 174 5.32 -54.89 -24.33
C SER A 174 6.70 -54.26 -24.07
N SER A 175 6.93 -53.61 -22.92
CA SER A 175 8.20 -52.96 -22.57
C SER A 175 8.94 -53.66 -21.42
N ALA A 176 8.85 -54.99 -21.33
CA ALA A 176 9.45 -55.78 -20.24
C ALA A 176 10.98 -55.96 -20.32
N GLU A 177 11.64 -55.48 -21.37
CA GLU A 177 13.10 -55.64 -21.57
C GLU A 177 13.92 -54.35 -21.41
N ALA A 178 13.30 -53.24 -20.97
CA ALA A 178 14.00 -52.02 -20.56
C ALA A 178 14.01 -51.90 -19.02
N SER A 179 14.61 -52.87 -18.34
CA SER A 179 14.83 -52.78 -16.90
C SER A 179 15.93 -51.76 -16.59
N SER A 180 15.50 -50.60 -16.07
CA SER A 180 16.21 -49.68 -15.15
C SER A 180 16.10 -48.17 -15.49
N GLU A 181 15.25 -47.76 -16.43
CA GLU A 181 14.72 -46.40 -16.45
C GLU A 181 13.41 -46.40 -15.63
N CYS A 182 13.54 -46.01 -14.37
CA CYS A 182 12.48 -46.03 -13.37
C CYS A 182 11.22 -45.30 -13.87
N ASN A 183 10.05 -45.81 -13.47
CA ASN A 183 8.76 -45.10 -13.52
C ASN A 183 8.86 -43.74 -12.81
N ASP A 184 9.41 -42.72 -13.49
CA ASP A 184 9.57 -41.35 -13.00
C ASP A 184 8.43 -40.45 -13.50
N ALA A 185 7.24 -41.06 -13.66
CA ALA A 185 6.06 -40.28 -13.95
C ALA A 185 5.80 -39.36 -12.75
N MET A 186 5.76 -38.05 -12.98
CA MET A 186 5.45 -37.05 -11.96
C MET A 186 4.06 -36.49 -12.19
N VAL A 187 3.30 -36.29 -11.12
CA VAL A 187 2.00 -35.60 -11.14
C VAL A 187 2.13 -34.25 -10.43
N CYS A 188 1.66 -33.21 -11.10
CA CYS A 188 1.49 -31.89 -10.51
C CYS A 188 0.00 -31.58 -10.45
N ARG A 189 -0.52 -31.28 -9.26
CA ARG A 189 -1.94 -30.96 -9.07
C ARG A 189 -2.10 -29.83 -8.06
N PRO A 190 -3.12 -28.98 -8.19
CA PRO A 190 -3.39 -27.98 -7.18
C PRO A 190 -3.72 -28.64 -5.83
N THR A 191 -3.35 -27.98 -4.74
CA THR A 191 -3.79 -28.38 -3.40
C THR A 191 -5.31 -28.22 -3.28
N HIS A 192 -5.91 -28.98 -2.37
CA HIS A 192 -7.38 -29.00 -2.16
C HIS A 192 -7.87 -27.81 -1.30
N THR A 193 -6.98 -26.90 -0.90
CA THR A 193 -7.35 -25.74 -0.11
C THR A 193 -8.18 -24.78 -0.96
N PRO A 194 -9.39 -24.38 -0.51
CA PRO A 194 -10.18 -23.40 -1.24
C PRO A 194 -9.43 -22.07 -1.30
N ILE A 195 -9.49 -21.40 -2.45
CA ILE A 195 -8.93 -20.06 -2.62
C ILE A 195 -9.92 -19.08 -1.99
N GLY A 196 -9.51 -18.42 -0.92
CA GLY A 196 -10.28 -17.37 -0.27
C GLY A 196 -9.96 -16.01 -0.88
N HIS A 197 -10.95 -15.12 -0.85
CA HIS A 197 -10.73 -13.70 -1.16
C HIS A 197 -9.92 -13.03 -0.04
N THR A 198 -8.93 -12.22 -0.40
CA THR A 198 -8.17 -11.41 0.55
C THR A 198 -8.62 -9.96 0.50
N ALA A 199 -8.38 -9.28 -0.62
CA ALA A 199 -8.85 -7.93 -0.92
C ALA A 199 -8.61 -7.56 -2.38
N PHE A 200 -9.21 -6.43 -2.76
CA PHE A 200 -8.84 -5.66 -3.94
C PHE A 200 -7.69 -4.71 -3.62
N LEU A 201 -6.70 -4.65 -4.50
CA LEU A 201 -5.67 -3.63 -4.54
C LEU A 201 -6.10 -2.54 -5.52
N VAL A 202 -6.45 -1.38 -4.99
CA VAL A 202 -6.85 -0.22 -5.79
C VAL A 202 -5.68 0.74 -5.91
N LYS A 203 -5.18 0.93 -7.13
CA LYS A 203 -4.07 1.82 -7.45
C LYS A 203 -4.62 3.16 -7.93
N LEU A 204 -4.26 4.22 -7.23
CA LEU A 204 -4.58 5.59 -7.57
C LEU A 204 -3.31 6.33 -8.02
N ARG A 205 -3.41 7.21 -9.01
CA ARG A 205 -2.29 8.05 -9.46
C ARG A 205 -2.60 9.54 -9.29
N LYS A 206 -1.67 10.30 -8.72
CA LYS A 206 -1.78 11.76 -8.58
C LYS A 206 -1.47 12.46 -9.90
N CYS A 207 -2.43 13.25 -10.38
CA CYS A 207 -2.28 14.02 -11.60
C CYS A 207 -1.74 15.44 -11.33
N ALA A 208 -0.90 15.95 -12.24
CA ALA A 208 -0.28 17.29 -12.15
C ALA A 208 -1.29 18.43 -12.27
N ALA A 209 -2.33 18.20 -13.08
CA ALA A 209 -3.48 19.05 -13.27
C ALA A 209 -4.70 18.14 -13.34
N HIS A 210 -5.89 18.68 -13.08
CA HIS A 210 -7.11 17.91 -13.18
C HIS A 210 -7.27 17.66 -14.68
N ALA A 211 -6.83 16.51 -15.15
CA ALA A 211 -7.11 16.07 -16.50
C ALA A 211 -8.63 16.01 -16.58
N ARG A 212 -9.22 17.04 -17.20
CA ARG A 212 -10.60 16.99 -17.66
C ARG A 212 -10.58 16.06 -18.86
N GLU A 213 -10.74 14.79 -18.60
CA GLU A 213 -11.36 13.85 -19.53
C GLU A 213 -12.80 13.74 -18.97
N GLN A 214 -13.86 14.33 -19.54
CA GLN A 214 -14.48 14.07 -20.87
C GLN A 214 -14.35 12.56 -21.15
N GLU A 215 -15.33 11.69 -20.92
CA GLU A 215 -16.80 11.72 -21.04
C GLU A 215 -17.51 10.88 -19.95
#